data_AF-A0A679K858-F1
#
_entry.id   AF-A0A679K858-F1
#
_cell.length_a   1.000
_cell.length_b   1.000
_cell.length_c   1.000
_cell.angle_alpha   90.00
_cell.angle_beta   90.00
_cell.angle_gamma   90.00
#
_symmetry.space_group_name_H-M   'P 1'
#
loop_
_entity.id
_entity.type
_entity.pdbx_description
1 polymer ?
#
loop_
_entity_poly.entity_id
_entity_poly.type
_entity_poly.pdbx_seq_one_letter_code
_entity_poly.pdbx_strand_id
1 'polypeptide(L)' 'MILRLACFTVLLFAVSIPTVAMAGPAQDYEFRPRSVRNACRPPLKFAAGACVRRCPAGYRDNGSTCGFKSMRR' A
#
# COMPACT_ATOMS: atom_id res chain seq x y z
N MET A 1 60.11 10.24 4.57
CA MET A 1 59.33 9.04 4.97
C MET A 1 57.96 9.36 5.55
N ILE A 2 57.78 10.48 6.26
CA ILE A 2 56.50 10.89 6.88
C ILE A 2 55.37 11.14 5.87
N LEU A 3 55.67 11.69 4.69
CA LEU A 3 54.68 11.96 3.64
C LEU A 3 54.01 10.70 3.07
N ARG A 4 54.73 9.58 3.04
CA ARG A 4 54.19 8.29 2.53
C ARG A 4 53.21 7.66 3.51
N LEU A 5 53.48 7.80 4.81
CA LEU A 5 52.60 7.32 5.89
C LEU A 5 51.27 8.09 5.91
N ALA A 6 51.29 9.41 5.69
CA ALA A 6 50.08 10.23 5.65
C ALA A 6 49.15 9.88 4.46
N CYS A 7 49.70 9.52 3.29
CA CYS A 7 48.89 9.10 2.17
C CYS A 7 48.18 7.75 2.43
N PHE A 8 48.87 6.81 3.09
CA PHE A 8 48.30 5.49 3.40
C PHE A 8 47.14 5.59 4.40
N THR A 9 47.21 6.48 5.39
CA THR A 9 46.12 6.65 6.36
C THR A 9 44.89 7.29 5.74
N VAL A 10 45.05 8.25 4.82
CA VAL A 10 43.93 8.86 4.09
C VAL A 10 43.24 7.84 3.18
N LEU A 11 43.99 6.98 2.50
CA LEU A 11 43.45 5.96 1.60
C LEU A 11 42.64 4.90 2.35
N LEU A 12 43.08 4.50 3.54
CA LEU A 12 42.35 3.55 4.39
C LEU A 12 41.03 4.12 4.91
N PHE A 13 40.95 5.44 5.15
CA PHE A 13 39.73 6.07 5.66
C PHE A 13 38.65 6.27 4.58
N ALA A 14 39.03 6.30 3.30
CA ALA A 14 38.09 6.51 2.20
C ALA A 14 37.23 5.27 1.85
N VAL A 15 37.67 4.06 2.26
CA VAL A 15 37.00 2.80 1.92
C VAL A 15 35.84 2.46 2.88
N SER A 16 35.77 3.10 4.04
CA SER A 16 34.79 2.82 5.09
C SER A 16 33.46 3.57 4.95
N ILE A 17 33.19 4.25 3.82
CA ILE A 17 31.91 4.94 3.60
C ILE A 17 30.87 3.91 3.13
N PRO A 18 29.85 3.57 3.95
CA PRO A 18 28.78 2.70 3.47
C PRO A 18 28.00 3.45 2.38
N THR A 19 28.04 2.94 1.16
CA THR A 19 27.18 3.41 0.06
C THR A 19 25.74 3.05 0.40
N VAL A 20 25.02 3.97 1.03
CA VAL A 20 23.58 3.86 1.23
C VAL A 20 22.89 4.04 -0.13
N ALA A 21 22.53 2.91 -0.76
CA ALA A 21 21.70 2.93 -1.95
C ALA A 21 20.33 3.51 -1.58
N MET A 22 20.07 4.75 -2.00
CA MET A 22 18.76 5.38 -1.83
C MET A 22 17.78 4.71 -2.80
N ALA A 23 17.12 3.65 -2.35
CA ALA A 23 15.91 3.17 -3.00
C ALA A 23 14.86 4.29 -2.94
N GLY A 24 14.44 4.78 -4.10
CA GLY A 24 13.34 5.76 -4.21
C GLY A 24 12.06 5.24 -3.54
N PRO A 25 11.09 6.12 -3.23
CA PRO A 25 9.93 5.75 -2.44
C PRO A 25 9.20 4.60 -3.13
N ALA A 26 9.29 3.40 -2.57
CA ALA A 26 8.42 2.29 -2.90
C ALA A 26 7.01 2.80 -2.59
N GLN A 27 6.27 3.17 -3.64
CA GLN A 27 4.89 3.57 -3.54
C GLN A 27 4.14 2.31 -3.11
N ASP A 28 3.97 2.18 -1.80
CA ASP A 28 2.94 1.34 -1.20
C ASP A 28 1.63 1.75 -1.85
N TYR A 29 1.19 0.95 -2.80
CA TYR A 29 -0.14 1.07 -3.38
C TYR A 29 -1.11 0.45 -2.37
N GLU A 30 -1.24 1.03 -1.17
CA GLU A 30 -2.39 0.72 -0.35
C GLU A 30 -3.62 1.22 -1.11
N PHE A 31 -4.22 0.33 -1.91
CA PHE A 31 -5.61 0.42 -2.30
C PHE A 31 -6.42 0.29 -1.01
N ARG A 32 -6.45 1.37 -0.24
CA ARG A 32 -7.32 1.50 0.93
C ARG A 32 -8.73 1.48 0.34
N PRO A 33 -9.52 0.41 0.53
CA PRO A 33 -10.88 0.40 0.04
C PRO A 33 -11.60 1.47 0.84
N ARG A 34 -11.76 2.65 0.21
CA ARG A 34 -12.49 3.78 0.77
C ARG A 34 -13.81 3.22 1.27
N SER A 35 -14.04 3.31 2.57
CA SER A 35 -15.07 2.55 3.28
C SER A 35 -16.40 2.63 2.53
N VAL A 36 -16.69 1.58 1.76
CA VAL A 36 -17.85 1.51 0.84
C VAL A 36 -19.18 1.66 1.57
N ARG A 37 -19.17 1.50 2.89
CA ARG A 37 -20.30 1.72 3.79
C ARG A 37 -20.90 3.12 3.72
N ASN A 38 -20.09 4.15 3.44
CA ASN A 38 -20.54 5.55 3.35
C ASN A 38 -20.54 6.09 1.92
N ALA A 39 -20.29 5.24 0.92
CA ALA A 39 -20.30 5.64 -0.48
C ALA A 39 -21.71 5.99 -0.96
N CYS A 40 -22.74 5.41 -0.34
CA CYS A 40 -24.14 5.62 -0.67
C CYS A 40 -24.87 6.37 0.46
N ARG A 41 -25.79 7.26 0.10
CA ARG A 41 -26.68 7.91 1.07
C ARG A 41 -27.65 6.87 1.65
N PRO A 42 -27.89 6.85 2.98
CA PRO A 42 -28.93 6.00 3.56
C PRO A 42 -30.29 6.25 2.86
N PRO A 43 -31.11 5.23 2.53
CA PRO A 43 -31.04 3.81 2.91
C PRO A 43 -30.41 2.89 1.82
N LEU A 44 -29.63 3.43 0.89
CA LEU A 44 -29.04 2.66 -0.21
C LEU A 44 -27.80 1.89 0.26
N LYS A 45 -27.56 0.74 -0.38
CA LYS A 45 -26.44 -0.16 -0.11
C LYS A 45 -25.45 -0.11 -1.27
N PHE A 46 -24.15 -0.13 -0.98
CA PHE A 46 -23.13 -0.14 -2.02
C PHE A 46 -22.87 -1.57 -2.52
N ALA A 47 -22.97 -1.78 -3.84
CA ALA A 47 -22.70 -3.05 -4.52
C ALA A 47 -21.91 -2.80 -5.81
N ALA A 48 -20.67 -3.31 -5.91
CA ALA A 48 -19.86 -3.30 -7.14
C ALA A 48 -19.79 -1.94 -7.88
N GLY A 49 -19.69 -0.82 -7.15
CA GLY A 49 -19.61 0.52 -7.75
C GLY A 49 -20.96 1.23 -7.92
N ALA A 50 -22.08 0.60 -7.59
CA ALA A 50 -23.42 1.18 -7.68
C ALA A 50 -24.12 1.22 -6.32
N CYS A 51 -25.05 2.18 -6.15
CA CYS A 51 -25.94 2.26 -5.00
C CYS A 51 -27.28 1.59 -5.31
N VAL A 52 -27.60 0.52 -4.58
CA VAL A 52 -28.80 -0.30 -4.79
C VAL A 52 -29.67 -0.36 -3.54
N ARG A 53 -30.99 -0.52 -3.70
CA ARG A 53 -31.92 -0.69 -2.56
C ARG A 53 -31.90 -2.11 -1.96
N ARG A 54 -31.70 -3.12 -2.80
CA ARG A 54 -31.59 -4.54 -2.41
C ARG A 54 -30.35 -5.13 -3.08
N CYS A 55 -29.67 -6.06 -2.41
CA CYS A 55 -28.50 -6.70 -2.99
C CYS A 55 -28.87 -7.60 -4.18
N PRO A 56 -28.13 -7.56 -5.29
CA PRO A 56 -28.35 -8.42 -6.45
C PRO A 56 -27.98 -9.89 -6.15
N ALA A 57 -28.42 -10.80 -7.02
CA ALA A 57 -28.10 -12.23 -6.90
C ALA A 57 -26.58 -12.46 -6.84
N GLY A 58 -26.13 -13.40 -6.01
CA GLY A 58 -24.71 -13.67 -5.77
C GLY A 58 -24.05 -12.73 -4.75
N TYR A 59 -24.73 -11.69 -4.27
CA TYR A 59 -24.25 -10.85 -3.17
C TYR A 59 -24.97 -11.19 -1.84
N ARG A 60 -24.27 -11.02 -0.73
CA ARG A 60 -24.82 -11.08 0.63
C ARG A 60 -24.96 -9.68 1.19
N ASP A 61 -26.10 -9.45 1.82
CA ASP A 61 -26.39 -8.22 2.54
C ASP A 61 -25.55 -8.12 3.81
N ASN A 62 -24.73 -7.08 3.90
CA ASN A 62 -23.89 -6.77 5.07
C ASN A 62 -24.34 -5.45 5.73
N GLY A 63 -25.64 -5.13 5.66
CA GLY A 63 -26.18 -3.87 6.19
C GLY A 63 -26.10 -2.74 5.17
N SER A 64 -25.04 -1.92 5.21
CA SER A 64 -24.87 -0.77 4.29
C SER A 64 -24.15 -1.12 2.98
N THR A 65 -23.72 -2.36 2.82
CA THR A 65 -22.99 -2.84 1.63
C THR A 65 -23.46 -4.22 1.24
N CYS A 66 -23.32 -4.54 -0.04
CA CYS A 66 -23.52 -5.87 -0.57
C CYS A 66 -22.13 -6.48 -0.84
N GLY A 67 -21.76 -7.50 -0.08
CA GLY A 67 -20.51 -8.23 -0.29
C GLY A 67 -20.73 -9.38 -1.27
N PHE A 68 -19.85 -9.58 -2.24
CA PHE A 68 -19.96 -10.74 -3.12
C PHE A 68 -19.84 -12.02 -2.29
N LYS A 69 -20.77 -12.97 -2.44
CA LYS A 69 -20.60 -14.32 -1.89
C LYS A 69 -19.53 -14.98 -2.76
N SER A 70 -18.26 -14.88 -2.35
CA SER A 70 -17.21 -15.63 -3.05
C SER A 70 -17.64 -17.09 -3.11
N MET A 71 -17.50 -17.72 -4.28
CA MET A 71 -17.50 -19.17 -4.38
C MET A 71 -16.37 -19.64 -3.46
N ARG A 72 -16.68 -20.11 -2.25
CA ARG A 72 -15.70 -20.81 -1.41
C ARG A 72 -15.19 -21.98 -2.28
N ARG A 73 -13.92 -21.91 -2.70
CA ARG A 73 -13.20 -23.08 -3.23
C ARG A 73 -12.91 -24.03 -2.08
#